data_AF-A0A9C9G7A5-F1
#
_entry.id   AF-A0A9C9G7A5-F1
#
_cell.length_a   1.000
_cell.length_b   1.000
_cell.length_c   1.000
_cell.angle_alpha   90.00
_cell.angle_beta   90.00
_cell.angle_gamma   90.00
#
_symmetry.space_group_name_H-M   'P 1'
#
loop_
_entity.id
_entity.type
_entity.pdbx_description
1 polymer ?
#
loop_
_entity_poly.entity_id
_entity_poly.type
_entity_poly.pdbx_seq_one_letter_code
_entity_poly.pdbx_strand_id
1 'polypeptide(L)'
;MYHHRNYPVYPWPFHAYQGQHSQTLSPHEILLGLRFDRDGYLIDLDKWDEGLADYLAERAGWSLTPQRWAIIHALRASYKQQGGNPSLRHVCHCASLDRHCIDTYFDMHGRDVWRIAGLPNPGEEAQAYLQ
;
A
#
# COMPACT_ATOMS: atom_id res chain seq x y z
N MET A 1 -17.45 44.74 15.47
CA MET A 1 -16.65 44.31 16.64
C MET A 1 -16.05 42.96 16.32
N TYR A 2 -14.83 42.96 15.79
CA TYR A 2 -14.10 41.73 15.42
C TYR A 2 -13.28 41.28 16.63
N HIS A 3 -13.65 40.16 17.24
CA HIS A 3 -12.79 39.51 18.23
C HIS A 3 -11.84 38.54 17.52
N HIS A 4 -10.60 39.00 17.34
CA HIS A 4 -9.45 38.16 17.06
C HIS A 4 -9.33 37.09 18.14
N ARG A 5 -9.45 35.82 17.78
CA ARG A 5 -8.98 34.71 18.62
C ARG A 5 -7.56 34.35 18.17
N ASN A 6 -6.61 34.72 19.03
CA ASN A 6 -5.26 34.18 19.07
C ASN A 6 -5.31 32.65 19.17
N TYR A 7 -4.74 31.96 18.18
CA TYR A 7 -4.37 30.56 18.35
C TYR A 7 -2.95 30.50 18.92
N PRO A 8 -2.72 29.90 20.09
CA PRO A 8 -1.38 29.64 20.58
C PRO A 8 -0.71 28.56 19.70
N VAL A 9 0.46 28.91 19.17
CA VAL A 9 1.51 27.98 18.72
C VAL A 9 1.91 27.14 19.93
N TYR A 10 1.47 25.88 19.98
CA TYR A 10 1.93 24.96 21.01
C TYR A 10 3.23 24.28 20.56
N PRO A 11 4.31 24.39 21.36
CA PRO A 11 5.53 23.63 21.19
C PRO A 11 5.31 22.18 21.64
N TRP A 12 5.97 21.28 20.94
CA TRP A 12 6.21 19.89 21.35
C TRP A 12 6.43 19.74 22.86
N PRO A 13 5.90 18.67 23.46
CA PRO A 13 6.74 17.93 24.38
C PRO A 13 6.65 16.42 24.18
N PHE A 14 7.83 15.81 24.08
CA PHE A 14 8.07 14.42 24.43
C PHE A 14 7.51 14.15 25.83
N HIS A 15 6.46 13.33 25.92
CA HIS A 15 6.17 12.55 27.12
C HIS A 15 5.70 11.14 26.73
N ALA A 16 6.61 10.20 26.99
CA ALA A 16 6.41 8.80 27.36
C ALA A 16 5.14 8.08 26.86
N TYR A 17 5.33 7.19 25.88
CA TYR A 17 4.59 5.93 25.80
C TYR A 17 5.61 4.78 25.92
N GLN A 18 5.61 4.10 27.06
CA GLN A 18 6.19 2.76 27.18
C GLN A 18 5.13 1.76 26.74
N GLY A 19 5.35 1.14 25.58
CA GLY A 19 4.56 0.05 25.04
C GLY A 19 5.19 -0.40 23.74
N GLN A 20 5.95 -1.50 23.79
CA GLN A 20 6.50 -2.29 22.68
C GLN A 20 7.01 -1.47 21.48
N HIS A 21 8.33 -1.36 21.37
CA HIS A 21 9.01 -0.73 20.23
C HIS A 21 8.68 -1.45 18.91
N SER A 22 7.59 -1.04 18.25
CA SER A 22 7.47 -1.13 16.80
C SER A 22 8.17 0.10 16.25
N GLN A 23 9.47 -0.01 15.94
CA GLN A 23 10.19 1.04 15.26
C GLN A 23 9.55 1.22 13.87
N THR A 24 8.65 2.19 13.71
CA THR A 24 8.27 2.65 12.39
C THR A 24 9.51 3.31 11.81
N LEU A 25 10.19 2.62 10.89
CA LEU A 25 11.31 3.17 10.13
C LEU A 25 10.84 4.49 9.51
N SER A 26 11.67 5.53 9.55
CA SER A 26 11.33 6.76 8.84
C SER A 26 11.20 6.47 7.34
N PRO A 27 10.36 7.20 6.59
CA PRO A 27 10.21 6.98 5.15
C PRO A 27 11.54 7.00 4.38
N HIS A 28 12.52 7.76 4.87
CA HIS A 28 13.86 7.81 4.31
C HIS A 28 14.69 6.54 4.61
N GLU A 29 14.62 5.99 5.82
CA GLU A 29 15.31 4.73 6.19
C GLU A 29 14.76 3.51 5.47
N ILE A 30 13.45 3.51 5.18
CA ILE A 30 12.80 2.53 4.32
C ILE A 30 13.40 2.60 2.90
N LEU A 31 13.55 3.80 2.32
CA LEU A 31 14.06 3.97 0.96
C LEU A 31 15.55 3.64 0.80
N LEU A 32 16.39 3.80 1.83
CA LEU A 32 17.84 3.57 1.73
C LEU A 32 18.22 2.13 1.37
N GLY A 33 17.30 1.16 1.53
CA GLY A 33 17.50 -0.25 1.19
C GLY A 33 16.51 -0.83 0.18
N LEU A 34 15.58 -0.02 -0.36
CA LEU A 34 14.60 -0.48 -1.34
C LEU A 34 15.06 -0.22 -2.76
N ARG A 35 14.89 -1.22 -3.61
CA ARG A 35 15.21 -1.14 -5.03
C ARG A 35 13.95 -1.37 -5.83
N PHE A 36 13.70 -0.48 -6.79
CA PHE A 36 12.60 -0.58 -7.73
C PHE A 36 13.16 -0.72 -9.15
N ASP A 37 12.43 -1.41 -10.02
CA ASP A 37 12.74 -1.45 -11.44
C ASP A 37 12.35 -0.13 -12.15
N ARG A 38 12.56 -0.09 -13.47
CA ARG A 38 12.26 1.09 -14.29
C ARG A 38 10.77 1.44 -14.35
N ASP A 39 9.90 0.48 -14.07
CA ASP A 39 8.44 0.63 -14.11
C ASP A 39 7.83 0.87 -12.71
N GLY A 40 8.69 0.91 -11.68
CA GLY A 40 8.34 1.19 -10.29
C GLY A 40 7.91 -0.03 -9.48
N TYR A 41 8.26 -1.25 -9.89
CA TYR A 41 7.99 -2.48 -9.14
C TYR A 41 9.13 -2.81 -8.18
N LEU A 42 8.78 -3.35 -7.02
CA LEU A 42 9.76 -3.74 -5.99
C LEU A 42 10.60 -4.92 -6.47
N ILE A 43 11.93 -4.78 -6.40
CA ILE A 43 12.88 -5.84 -6.78
C ILE A 43 13.03 -6.85 -5.63
N ASP A 44 13.18 -6.36 -4.41
CA ASP A 44 13.40 -7.19 -3.22
C ASP A 44 12.08 -7.41 -2.48
N LEU A 45 11.29 -8.42 -2.88
CA LEU A 45 9.94 -8.67 -2.36
C LEU A 45 9.88 -8.91 -0.84
N ASP A 46 10.96 -9.42 -0.26
CA ASP A 46 11.11 -9.66 1.19
C ASP A 46 11.25 -8.37 2.01
N LYS A 47 11.50 -7.24 1.34
CA LYS A 47 11.54 -5.91 1.95
C LYS A 47 10.16 -5.26 2.02
N TRP A 48 9.14 -5.91 1.50
CA TRP A 48 7.78 -5.43 1.65
C TRP A 48 7.28 -5.63 3.07
N ASP A 49 6.76 -4.56 3.65
CA ASP A 49 6.00 -4.56 4.89
C ASP A 49 4.79 -3.61 4.75
N GLU A 50 3.96 -3.54 5.79
CA GLU A 50 2.77 -2.69 5.77
C GLU A 50 3.13 -1.19 5.72
N GLY A 51 4.25 -0.79 6.31
CA GLY A 51 4.71 0.61 6.25
C GLY A 51 5.11 1.05 4.85
N LEU A 52 5.75 0.17 4.08
CA LEU A 52 6.04 0.41 2.67
C LEU A 52 4.76 0.48 1.84
N ALA A 53 3.79 -0.40 2.08
CA ALA A 53 2.52 -0.39 1.35
C ALA A 53 1.76 0.93 1.61
N ASP A 54 1.66 1.39 2.85
CA ASP A 54 1.05 2.68 3.18
C ASP A 54 1.78 3.83 2.46
N TYR A 55 3.11 3.86 2.51
CA TYR A 55 3.89 4.89 1.81
C TYR A 55 3.68 4.90 0.29
N LEU A 56 3.65 3.72 -0.35
CA LEU A 56 3.39 3.60 -1.79
C LEU A 56 1.95 4.03 -2.12
N ALA A 57 0.99 3.69 -1.26
CA ALA A 57 -0.40 4.07 -1.41
C ALA A 57 -0.57 5.60 -1.33
N GLU A 58 0.02 6.24 -0.31
CA GLU A 58 -0.03 7.70 -0.15
C GLU A 58 0.52 8.43 -1.37
N ARG A 59 1.65 7.94 -1.92
CA ARG A 59 2.24 8.49 -3.15
C ARG A 59 1.37 8.30 -4.39
N ALA A 60 0.56 7.24 -4.42
CA ALA A 60 -0.42 6.98 -5.45
C ALA A 60 -1.76 7.70 -5.20
N GLY A 61 -1.88 8.49 -4.11
CA GLY A 61 -3.10 9.24 -3.78
C GLY A 61 -4.13 8.44 -2.99
N TRP A 62 -3.74 7.32 -2.39
CA TRP A 62 -4.62 6.41 -1.66
C TRP A 62 -4.29 6.35 -0.18
N SER A 63 -5.31 6.26 0.66
CA SER A 63 -5.19 5.80 2.06
C SER A 63 -5.64 4.36 2.17
N LEU A 64 -4.89 3.49 2.84
CA LEU A 64 -5.24 2.07 2.96
C LEU A 64 -6.28 1.83 4.05
N THR A 65 -7.56 1.86 3.66
CA THR A 65 -8.67 1.44 4.51
C THR A 65 -8.63 -0.08 4.78
N PRO A 66 -9.38 -0.60 5.76
CA PRO A 66 -9.42 -2.05 6.03
C PRO A 66 -9.76 -2.90 4.79
N GLN A 67 -10.63 -2.40 3.91
CA GLN A 67 -11.00 -3.08 2.66
C GLN A 67 -9.84 -3.09 1.65
N ARG A 68 -9.11 -1.98 1.54
CA ARG A 68 -7.91 -1.90 0.67
C ARG A 68 -6.80 -2.81 1.16
N TRP A 69 -6.60 -2.88 2.48
CA TRP A 69 -5.70 -3.86 3.10
C TRP A 69 -6.10 -5.30 2.79
N ALA A 70 -7.39 -5.64 2.91
CA ALA A 70 -7.88 -6.97 2.59
C ALA A 70 -7.56 -7.36 1.13
N ILE A 71 -7.72 -6.43 0.18
CA ILE A 71 -7.36 -6.63 -1.23
C ILE A 71 -5.85 -6.86 -1.39
N ILE A 72 -5.01 -6.02 -0.77
CA ILE A 72 -3.54 -6.12 -0.85
C ILE A 72 -3.05 -7.46 -0.31
N HIS A 73 -3.53 -7.87 0.87
CA HIS A 73 -3.15 -9.15 1.45
C HIS A 73 -3.65 -10.34 0.63
N ALA A 74 -4.89 -10.27 0.12
CA ALA A 74 -5.43 -11.29 -0.76
C ALA A 74 -4.57 -11.42 -2.03
N LEU A 75 -4.17 -10.30 -2.63
CA LEU A 75 -3.34 -10.30 -3.83
C LEU A 75 -1.97 -10.95 -3.57
N ARG A 76 -1.30 -10.59 -2.46
CA ARG A 76 -0.03 -11.20 -2.06
C ARG A 76 -0.16 -12.70 -1.77
N ALA A 77 -1.22 -13.10 -1.08
CA ALA A 77 -1.49 -14.50 -0.77
C ALA A 77 -1.74 -15.31 -2.05
N SER A 78 -2.60 -14.82 -2.94
CA SER A 78 -2.91 -15.48 -4.22
C SER A 78 -1.68 -15.60 -5.11
N TYR A 79 -0.84 -14.56 -5.19
CA TYR A 79 0.43 -14.61 -5.92
C TYR A 79 1.36 -15.70 -5.38
N LYS A 80 1.53 -15.77 -4.05
CA LYS A 80 2.37 -16.78 -3.39
C LYS A 80 1.87 -18.21 -3.63
N GLN A 81 0.55 -18.41 -3.70
CA GLN A 81 -0.05 -19.73 -3.90
C GLN A 81 0.03 -20.19 -5.36
N GLN A 82 -0.17 -19.29 -6.32
CA GLN A 82 -0.28 -19.64 -7.75
C GLN A 82 1.04 -19.50 -8.51
N GLY A 83 2.02 -18.75 -7.99
CA GLY A 83 3.29 -18.46 -8.66
C GLY A 83 3.13 -17.59 -9.93
N GLY A 84 1.95 -17.00 -10.13
CA GLY A 84 1.59 -16.22 -11.32
C GLY A 84 0.56 -15.14 -10.99
N ASN A 85 0.04 -14.47 -12.02
CA ASN A 85 -0.91 -13.37 -11.86
C ASN A 85 -2.33 -13.88 -11.55
N PRO A 86 -2.85 -13.71 -10.32
CA PRO A 86 -4.20 -14.15 -10.00
C PRO A 86 -5.24 -13.28 -10.71
N SER A 87 -6.37 -13.87 -11.09
CA SER A 87 -7.50 -13.07 -11.60
C SER A 87 -8.03 -12.11 -10.53
N LEU A 88 -8.39 -10.89 -10.92
CA LEU A 88 -8.94 -9.88 -9.98
C LEU A 88 -10.20 -10.39 -9.26
N ARG A 89 -11.03 -11.18 -9.94
CA ARG A 89 -12.21 -11.82 -9.32
C ARG A 89 -11.82 -12.79 -8.20
N HIS A 90 -10.76 -13.57 -8.39
CA HIS A 90 -10.26 -14.47 -7.34
C HIS A 90 -9.75 -13.66 -6.14
N VAL A 91 -9.04 -12.56 -6.38
CA VAL A 91 -8.55 -11.66 -5.34
C VAL A 91 -9.72 -11.08 -4.53
N CYS A 92 -10.76 -10.56 -5.19
CA CYS A 92 -11.94 -10.04 -4.51
C CYS A 92 -12.65 -11.12 -3.67
N HIS A 93 -12.73 -12.35 -4.19
CA HIS A 93 -13.29 -13.47 -3.45
C HIS A 93 -12.47 -13.81 -2.20
N CYS A 94 -11.14 -13.89 -2.31
CA CYS A 94 -10.25 -14.12 -1.17
C CYS A 94 -10.30 -12.99 -0.14
N ALA A 95 -10.51 -11.74 -0.59
CA ALA A 95 -10.72 -10.60 0.29
C ALA A 95 -12.12 -10.57 0.94
N SER A 96 -13.01 -11.51 0.60
CA SER A 96 -14.42 -11.53 1.02
C SER A 96 -15.18 -10.25 0.66
N LEU A 97 -14.87 -9.68 -0.52
CA LEU A 97 -15.49 -8.46 -1.06
C LEU A 97 -16.29 -8.77 -2.33
N ASP A 98 -17.06 -7.78 -2.79
CA ASP A 98 -17.76 -7.88 -4.07
C ASP A 98 -16.79 -8.11 -5.24
N ARG A 99 -17.25 -8.79 -6.30
CA ARG A 99 -16.44 -9.11 -7.48
C ARG A 99 -15.85 -7.89 -8.21
N HIS A 100 -16.38 -6.70 -7.96
CA HIS A 100 -15.89 -5.41 -8.47
C HIS A 100 -15.03 -4.64 -7.44
N CYS A 101 -14.44 -5.34 -6.45
CA CYS A 101 -13.71 -4.70 -5.36
C CYS A 101 -12.59 -3.74 -5.82
N ILE A 102 -11.84 -4.08 -6.88
CA ILE A 102 -10.75 -3.21 -7.37
C ILE A 102 -11.31 -1.90 -7.92
N ASP A 103 -12.41 -1.96 -8.66
CA ASP A 103 -13.11 -0.77 -9.17
C ASP A 103 -13.65 0.07 -8.00
N THR A 104 -14.33 -0.59 -7.05
CA THR A 104 -14.95 0.09 -5.90
C THR A 104 -13.94 0.74 -4.94
N TYR A 105 -12.80 0.09 -4.70
CA TYR A 105 -11.86 0.53 -3.67
C TYR A 105 -10.61 1.19 -4.23
N PHE A 106 -10.31 1.04 -5.51
CA PHE A 106 -9.12 1.62 -6.14
C PHE A 106 -9.41 2.27 -7.50
N ASP A 107 -10.68 2.59 -7.82
CA ASP A 107 -11.10 3.27 -9.07
C ASP A 107 -10.46 2.68 -10.34
N MET A 108 -10.39 1.35 -10.42
CA MET A 108 -9.77 0.57 -11.50
C MET A 108 -8.23 0.69 -11.64
N HIS A 109 -7.53 1.27 -10.66
CA HIS A 109 -6.06 1.38 -10.66
C HIS A 109 -5.34 0.05 -10.32
N GLY A 110 -5.62 -1.02 -11.07
CA GLY A 110 -5.08 -2.37 -10.82
C GLY A 110 -3.55 -2.42 -10.77
N ARG A 111 -2.88 -1.63 -11.63
CA ARG A 111 -1.42 -1.51 -11.64
C ARG A 111 -0.85 -0.93 -10.35
N ASP A 112 -1.51 0.10 -9.80
CA ASP A 112 -1.06 0.72 -8.56
C ASP A 112 -1.30 -0.21 -7.37
N VAL A 113 -2.43 -0.92 -7.34
CA VAL A 113 -2.69 -1.96 -6.34
C VAL A 113 -1.61 -3.03 -6.37
N TRP A 114 -1.16 -3.46 -7.56
CA TRP A 114 -0.08 -4.43 -7.72
C TRP A 114 1.25 -3.93 -7.14
N ARG A 115 1.60 -2.67 -7.40
CA ARG A 115 2.82 -2.05 -6.86
C ARG A 115 2.75 -1.87 -5.35
N ILE A 116 1.64 -1.40 -4.83
CA ILE A 116 1.40 -1.23 -3.39
C ILE A 116 1.49 -2.57 -2.67
N ALA A 117 0.98 -3.64 -3.30
CA ALA A 117 1.13 -5.00 -2.81
C ALA A 117 2.57 -5.54 -2.88
N GLY A 118 3.53 -4.75 -3.39
CA GLY A 118 4.95 -5.11 -3.46
C GLY A 118 5.20 -6.36 -4.28
N LEU A 119 4.43 -6.57 -5.34
CA LEU A 119 4.61 -7.68 -6.25
C LEU A 119 5.60 -7.31 -7.37
N PRO A 120 6.34 -8.29 -7.92
CA PRO A 120 7.32 -8.02 -8.96
C PRO A 120 6.62 -7.60 -10.25
N ASN A 121 7.39 -7.08 -11.21
CA ASN A 121 6.87 -6.74 -12.53
C ASN A 121 6.13 -7.95 -13.14
N PRO A 122 4.84 -7.82 -13.47
CA PRO A 122 4.05 -8.96 -13.93
C PRO A 122 4.32 -9.30 -15.41
N GLY A 123 5.14 -8.50 -16.11
CA GLY A 123 5.41 -8.62 -17.54
C GLY A 123 4.42 -7.82 -18.39
N GLU A 124 4.83 -7.44 -19.61
CA GLU A 124 4.08 -6.55 -20.51
C GLU A 124 2.66 -7.05 -20.79
N GLU A 125 2.50 -8.35 -21.05
CA GLU A 125 1.20 -8.98 -21.31
C GLU A 125 0.25 -8.83 -20.12
N ALA A 126 0.74 -9.10 -18.90
CA ALA A 126 -0.07 -9.01 -17.69
C ALA A 126 -0.41 -7.55 -17.32
N GLN A 127 0.48 -6.60 -17.61
CA GLN A 127 0.24 -5.18 -17.37
C GLN A 127 -0.95 -4.63 -18.17
N ALA A 128 -1.25 -5.19 -19.35
CA ALA A 128 -2.40 -4.80 -20.16
C ALA A 128 -3.75 -5.15 -19.49
N TYR A 129 -3.79 -6.19 -18.66
CA TYR A 129 -4.99 -6.60 -17.93
C TYR A 129 -5.19 -5.88 -16.59
N LEU A 130 -4.21 -5.06 -16.17
CA LEU A 130 -4.21 -4.29 -14.92
C LEU A 130 -4.46 -2.79 -15.15
N GLN A 131 -4.88 -2.40 -16.36
CA GLN A 131 -5.18 -1.02 -16.74
C GLN A 131 -6.58 -0.58 -16.30
#